data_AF-M1LYY1-F1
#
_entry.id   AF-M1LYY1-F1
#
_cell.length_a   1.000
_cell.length_b   1.000
_cell.length_c   1.000
_cell.angle_alpha   90.00
_cell.angle_beta   90.00
_cell.angle_gamma   90.00
#
_symmetry.space_group_name_H-M   'P 1'
#
loop_
_entity.id
_entity.type
_entity.pdbx_description
1 polymer ?
#
loop_
_entity_poly.entity_id
_entity_poly.type
_entity_poly.pdbx_seq_one_letter_code
_entity_poly.pdbx_strand_id
1 'polypeptide(L)' 'MLFNFSKRAIEASKYLGDTLRLMVGIHSYENYLNHIKKIHPDKEPMTYEEFFKKCQNSRYGANGNVKCC' A
#
# COMPACT_ATOMS: atom_id res chain seq x y z
N MET A 1 16.17 7.88 -29.76
CA MET A 1 14.71 7.63 -29.56
C MET A 1 14.37 6.31 -28.85
N LEU A 2 15.23 5.28 -28.86
CA LEU A 2 14.94 3.95 -28.27
C LEU A 2 14.92 3.88 -26.72
N PHE A 3 15.50 4.86 -26.03
CA PHE A 3 15.56 4.90 -24.56
C PHE A 3 14.22 5.21 -23.87
N ASN A 4 13.29 5.88 -24.54
CA ASN A 4 12.00 6.26 -23.94
C ASN A 4 10.99 5.10 -23.91
N PHE A 5 11.11 4.15 -24.83
CA PHE A 5 10.19 3.00 -24.91
C PHE A 5 10.41 2.00 -23.77
N SER A 6 11.68 1.72 -23.47
CA SER A 6 12.09 0.90 -22.32
C SER A 6 11.56 1.49 -21.00
N LYS A 7 11.73 2.80 -20.78
CA LYS A 7 11.24 3.47 -19.56
C LYS A 7 9.72 3.37 -19.42
N ARG A 8 8.98 3.58 -20.50
CA ARG A 8 7.51 3.46 -20.52
C ARG A 8 7.02 2.04 -20.26
N ALA A 9 7.70 1.03 -20.78
CA ALA A 9 7.38 -0.37 -20.52
C ALA A 9 7.58 -0.74 -19.03
N ILE A 10 8.66 -0.24 -18.41
CA ILE A 10 8.94 -0.45 -16.98
C ILE A 10 7.93 0.30 -16.10
N GLU A 11 7.50 1.50 -16.48
CA GLU A 11 6.41 2.19 -15.78
C GLU A 11 5.10 1.41 -15.88
N ALA A 12 4.72 0.97 -17.08
CA ALA A 12 3.48 0.23 -17.29
C ALA A 12 3.45 -1.08 -16.48
N SER A 13 4.57 -1.79 -16.35
CA SER A 13 4.66 -3.00 -15.53
C SER A 13 4.53 -2.72 -14.03
N LYS A 14 5.09 -1.60 -13.55
CA LYS A 14 4.89 -1.15 -12.16
C LYS A 14 3.43 -0.83 -11.87
N TYR A 15 2.77 -0.06 -12.75
CA TYR A 15 1.33 0.25 -12.58
C TYR A 15 0.47 -1.01 -12.62
N LEU A 16 0.77 -1.98 -13.49
CA LEU A 16 0.09 -3.28 -13.49
C LEU A 16 0.31 -4.04 -12.17
N GLY A 17 1.54 -4.10 -11.68
CA GLY A 17 1.86 -4.71 -10.37
C GLY A 17 1.09 -4.05 -9.22
N ASP A 18 1.00 -2.72 -9.21
CA ASP A 18 0.26 -1.98 -8.19
C ASP A 18 -1.26 -2.22 -8.28
N THR A 19 -1.83 -2.29 -9.49
CA THR A 19 -3.27 -2.60 -9.68
C THR A 19 -3.62 -4.01 -9.23
N LEU A 20 -2.80 -5.01 -9.57
CA LEU A 20 -2.95 -6.39 -9.09
C LEU A 20 -2.84 -6.45 -7.57
N ARG A 21 -1.89 -5.72 -6.98
CA ARG A 21 -1.68 -5.68 -5.53
C ARG A 21 -2.85 -5.01 -4.79
N LEU A 22 -3.47 -4.00 -5.40
CA LEU A 22 -4.72 -3.39 -4.93
C LEU A 22 -5.90 -4.36 -5.03
N MET A 23 -6.01 -5.17 -6.09
CA MET A 23 -7.07 -6.18 -6.23
C MET A 23 -7.00 -7.27 -5.13
N VAL A 24 -5.79 -7.69 -4.75
CA VAL A 24 -5.58 -8.62 -3.62
C VAL A 24 -5.70 -7.90 -2.26
N GLY A 25 -5.84 -6.56 -2.28
CA GLY A 25 -5.94 -5.70 -1.10
C GLY A 25 -4.66 -5.66 -0.26
N ILE A 26 -3.51 -6.00 -0.83
CA ILE A 26 -2.23 -6.02 -0.12
C ILE A 26 -1.67 -4.60 -0.12
N HIS A 27 -1.84 -3.89 0.99
CA HIS A 27 -1.26 -2.55 1.12
C HIS A 27 0.27 -2.66 1.22
N SER A 28 1.01 -2.01 0.32
CA SER A 28 2.47 -1.89 0.43
C SER A 28 2.85 -0.84 1.47
N TYR A 29 3.85 -1.13 2.31
CA TYR A 29 4.37 -0.17 3.27
C TYR A 29 4.93 1.09 2.59
N GLU A 30 5.58 0.95 1.43
CA GLU A 30 6.08 2.10 0.66
C GLU A 30 4.95 3.02 0.18
N ASN A 31 3.80 2.46 -0.22
CA ASN A 31 2.65 3.25 -0.63
C ASN A 31 2.05 4.01 0.57
N TYR A 32 2.02 3.38 1.75
CA TYR A 32 1.64 4.04 2.99
C TYR A 32 2.60 5.20 3.34
N LEU A 33 3.91 4.99 3.24
CA LEU A 33 4.90 6.05 3.47
C LEU A 33 4.72 7.22 2.50
N ASN A 34 4.51 6.93 1.21
CA ASN A 34 4.25 7.96 0.21
C ASN A 34 2.95 8.71 0.50
N HIS A 35 1.91 8.02 0.97
CA HIS A 35 0.64 8.63 1.37
C HIS A 35 0.81 9.55 2.58
N ILE A 36 1.47 9.10 3.65
CA ILE A 36 1.74 9.92 4.84
C ILE A 36 2.58 11.14 4.45
N LYS A 37 3.66 10.98 3.69
CA LYS A 37 4.49 12.10 3.24
C LYS A 37 3.72 13.13 2.40
N LYS A 38 2.73 12.70 1.60
CA LYS A 38 1.95 13.58 0.73
C LYS A 38 0.76 14.25 1.42
N ILE A 39 0.05 13.53 2.29
CA ILE A 39 -1.23 13.97 2.88
C ILE A 39 -1.08 14.42 4.33
N HIS A 40 -0.13 13.83 5.06
CA HIS A 40 0.11 14.10 6.48
C HIS A 40 1.61 14.28 6.74
N PRO A 41 2.25 15.32 6.16
CA PRO A 41 3.69 15.56 6.35
C PRO A 41 4.05 15.80 7.83
N ASP A 42 3.11 16.28 8.64
CA ASP A 42 3.29 16.54 10.08
C ASP A 42 3.15 15.29 10.96
N LYS A 43 2.78 14.13 10.40
CA LYS A 43 2.68 12.87 11.15
C LYS A 43 3.90 12.00 10.89
N GLU A 44 4.50 11.51 11.97
CA GLU A 44 5.47 10.43 11.85
C GLU A 44 4.81 9.15 11.31
N PRO A 45 5.37 8.53 10.27
CA PRO A 45 4.85 7.28 9.76
C PRO A 45 5.05 6.18 10.81
N MET A 46 3.95 5.48 11.13
CA MET A 46 3.98 4.21 11.87
C MET A 46 5.05 3.25 11.35
N THR A 47 5.60 2.44 12.25
CA THR A 47 6.56 1.38 11.93
C THR A 47 5.93 0.29 11.05
N TYR A 48 6.77 -0.52 10.41
CA TYR A 48 6.30 -1.63 9.57
C TYR A 48 5.41 -2.60 10.33
N GLU A 49 5.77 -2.93 11.58
CA GLU A 49 5.01 -3.87 12.41
C GLU A 49 3.63 -3.33 12.78
N GLU A 50 3.53 -2.04 13.12
CA GLU A 50 2.26 -1.37 13.42
C GLU A 50 1.35 -1.30 12.18
N PHE A 51 1.93 -1.00 11.02
CA PHE A 51 1.21 -1.03 9.75
C PHE A 51 0.67 -2.43 9.43
N PHE A 52 1.48 -3.47 9.65
CA PHE A 52 1.07 -4.85 9.44
C PHE A 52 -0.03 -5.29 10.41
N LYS A 53 0.09 -4.95 11.70
CA LYS A 53 -0.96 -5.17 12.70
C LYS A 53 -2.25 -4.42 12.35
N LYS A 54 -2.16 -3.18 11.87
CA LYS A 54 -3.33 -2.40 11.41
C LYS A 54 -4.02 -3.04 10.21
N CYS A 55 -3.25 -3.53 9.23
CA CYS A 55 -3.80 -4.28 8.09
C CYS A 55 -4.49 -5.57 8.53
N GLN A 56 -3.87 -6.33 9.44
CA GLN A 56 -4.45 -7.55 10.01
C GLN A 56 -5.72 -7.24 10.80
N ASN A 57 -5.70 -6.25 11.69
CA ASN A 57 -6.87 -5.83 12.46
C ASN A 57 -8.02 -5.36 11.58
N SER A 58 -7.73 -4.69 10.45
CA SER A 58 -8.76 -4.29 9.49
C SER A 58 -9.40 -5.47 8.75
N ARG A 59 -8.66 -6.58 8.55
CA ARG A 59 -9.16 -7.77 7.85
C ARG A 59 -9.79 -8.81 8.77
N TYR A 60 -9.21 -9.01 9.94
CA TYR A 60 -9.58 -10.07 10.88
C TYR A 60 -10.24 -9.54 12.16
N GLY A 61 -10.37 -8.22 12.30
CA GLY A 61 -10.84 -7.57 13.52
C GLY A 61 -9.76 -7.61 14.61
N ALA A 62 -9.60 -6.50 15.34
CA ALA A 62 -8.85 -6.56 16.59
C ALA A 62 -9.52 -7.59 17.51
N ASN A 63 -8.82 -8.68 17.84
CA ASN A 63 -9.32 -9.79 18.67
C ASN A 63 -10.55 -10.55 18.15
N GLY A 64 -10.65 -10.86 16.86
CA GLY A 64 -11.66 -11.80 16.34
C GLY A 64 -13.13 -11.37 16.49
N ASN A 65 -13.38 -10.15 16.94
CA ASN A 65 -14.70 -9.55 16.98
C ASN A 65 -15.01 -8.96 15.61
N VAL A 66 -15.36 -9.82 14.66
CA VAL A 66 -16.12 -9.43 13.48
C VAL A 66 -17.48 -8.98 14.02
N LYS A 67 -17.64 -7.68 14.29
CA LYS A 67 -18.95 -7.11 14.60
C LYS A 67 -19.78 -7.14 13.31
N CYS A 68 -20.40 -8.30 13.06
CA CYS A 68 -21.59 -8.39 12.25
C CYS A 68 -22.72 -7.71 13.03
N CYS A 69 -23.09 -6.51 12.60
CA CYS A 69 -24.33 -5.81 12.90
C CYS A 69 -24.73 -5.07 11.63
#